data_AF-A0AAW8KU69-F1
#
_entry.id   AF-A0AAW8KU69-F1
#
_cell.length_a   1.000
_cell.length_b   1.000
_cell.length_c   1.000
_cell.angle_alpha   90.00
_cell.angle_beta   90.00
_cell.angle_gamma   90.00
#
_symmetry.space_group_name_H-M   'P 1'
#
loop_
_entity.id
_entity.type
_entity.pdbx_description
1 polymer ?
#
loop_
_entity_poly.entity_id
_entity_poly.type
_entity_poly.pdbx_seq_one_letter_code
_entity_poly.pdbx_strand_id
1 'polypeptide(L)'
;FDAPVFLTDFPPEMASLAKVKVDEDGEEVAARFEVYIEGLELANAYDELLDADVLRSRFEADNAERAKQGLHVMPLDEHLLAALPHMPECSGIALGVDRLLMVAMDQVKIEKVVT
;
A
#
# COMPACT_ATOMS: atom_id res chain seq x y z
N PHE A 1 14.97 13.30 -6.43
CA PHE A 1 15.88 12.29 -6.98
C PHE A 1 15.81 12.40 -8.49
N ASP A 2 16.96 12.51 -9.16
CA ASP A 2 17.03 12.70 -10.63
C ASP A 2 16.74 11.40 -11.40
N ALA A 3 16.52 10.30 -10.69
CA ALA A 3 16.12 8.99 -11.20
C ALA A 3 15.05 8.37 -10.28
N PRO A 4 14.27 7.38 -10.77
CA PRO A 4 13.32 6.66 -9.93
C PRO A 4 13.98 5.96 -8.76
N VAL A 5 13.38 6.09 -7.58
CA VAL A 5 13.82 5.43 -6.34
C VAL A 5 12.73 4.50 -5.85
N PHE A 6 13.12 3.26 -5.59
CA PHE A 6 12.29 2.29 -4.90
C PHE A 6 12.61 2.35 -3.41
N LEU A 7 11.61 2.68 -2.60
CA LEU A 7 11.66 2.51 -1.15
C LEU A 7 11.01 1.17 -0.83
N THR A 8 11.75 0.23 -0.23
CA THR A 8 11.30 -1.14 0.03
C THR A 8 11.30 -1.43 1.53
N ASP A 9 10.71 -2.58 1.90
CA ASP A 9 10.85 -3.20 3.23
C ASP A 9 10.40 -2.26 4.37
N PHE A 10 9.13 -1.89 4.30
CA PHE A 10 8.52 -1.00 5.29
C PHE A 10 8.35 -1.70 6.65
N PRO A 11 8.24 -0.94 7.75
CA PRO A 11 7.88 -1.52 9.04
C PRO A 11 6.58 -2.35 8.99
N PRO A 12 6.44 -3.44 9.77
CA PRO A 12 5.24 -4.30 9.76
C PRO A 12 3.93 -3.57 10.07
N GLU A 13 3.97 -2.56 10.95
CA GLU A 13 2.83 -1.68 11.24
C GLU A 13 2.36 -0.86 10.03
N MET A 14 3.20 -0.72 9.00
CA MET A 14 2.88 -0.08 7.73
C MET A 14 2.65 -1.12 6.61
N ALA A 15 2.41 -2.38 6.94
CA ALA A 15 2.20 -3.42 5.94
C ALA A 15 0.95 -3.20 5.08
N SER A 16 -0.08 -2.54 5.61
CA SER A 16 -1.38 -2.41 4.92
C SER A 16 -1.89 -3.80 4.46
N LEU A 17 -1.94 -4.07 3.15
CA LEU A 17 -2.33 -5.35 2.57
C LEU A 17 -1.15 -6.28 2.24
N ALA A 18 0.10 -5.86 2.48
CA ALA A 18 1.26 -6.68 2.23
C ALA A 18 1.46 -7.79 3.27
N LYS A 19 2.08 -8.89 2.85
CA LYS A 19 2.62 -9.88 3.77
C LYS A 19 3.80 -9.32 4.56
N VAL A 20 4.03 -9.87 5.75
CA VAL A 20 5.23 -9.61 6.55
C VAL A 20 6.21 -10.76 6.29
N LYS A 21 7.50 -10.42 6.11
CA LYS A 21 8.61 -11.35 5.94
C LYS A 21 9.73 -10.96 6.91
N VAL A 22 10.67 -11.87 7.10
CA VAL A 22 11.94 -11.57 7.75
C VAL A 22 12.96 -11.23 6.66
N ASP A 23 13.67 -10.12 6.81
CA ASP A 23 14.71 -9.70 5.87
C ASP A 23 16.06 -10.40 6.12
N GLU A 24 17.12 -9.97 5.42
CA GLU A 24 18.45 -10.56 5.52
C GLU A 24 19.14 -10.29 6.87
N ASP A 25 18.74 -9.23 7.57
CA ASP A 25 19.27 -8.83 8.87
C ASP A 25 18.49 -9.48 10.03
N GLY A 26 17.39 -10.18 9.73
CA GLY A 26 16.56 -10.89 10.70
C GLY A 26 15.42 -10.04 11.27
N GLU A 27 15.14 -8.89 10.67
CA GLU A 27 14.07 -7.99 11.10
C GLU A 27 12.76 -8.27 10.36
N GLU A 28 11.63 -8.09 11.05
CA GLU A 28 10.33 -8.19 10.41
C GLU A 28 10.06 -6.94 9.57
N VAL A 29 9.76 -7.15 8.29
CA VAL A 29 9.44 -6.08 7.33
C VAL A 29 8.22 -6.45 6.51
N ALA A 30 7.42 -5.47 6.14
CA ALA A 30 6.38 -5.61 5.15
C ALA A 30 7.01 -5.76 3.75
N ALA A 31 6.58 -6.76 3.00
CA ALA A 31 6.94 -6.94 1.60
C ALA A 31 6.18 -5.95 0.70
N ARG A 32 6.47 -4.67 0.92
CA ARG A 32 5.88 -3.50 0.26
C ARG A 32 7.00 -2.67 -0.36
N PHE A 33 6.72 -2.05 -1.49
CA PHE A 33 7.56 -0.97 -1.99
C PHE A 33 6.76 0.20 -2.52
N GLU A 34 7.39 1.36 -2.56
CA GLU A 34 6.88 2.57 -3.20
C GLU A 34 7.90 3.12 -4.19
N VAL A 35 7.40 3.74 -5.26
CA VAL A 35 8.24 4.35 -6.30
C VAL A 35 8.12 5.86 -6.20
N TYR A 36 9.27 6.53 -6.12
CA TYR A 36 9.36 7.97 -6.06
C TYR A 36 10.17 8.53 -7.24
N ILE A 37 9.68 9.60 -7.86
CA ILE A 37 10.42 10.40 -8.86
C ILE A 37 10.30 11.87 -8.47
N GLU A 38 11.42 12.59 -8.42
CA GLU A 38 11.42 14.04 -8.07
C GLU A 38 10.70 14.40 -6.76
N GLY A 39 10.61 13.44 -5.83
CA GLY A 39 9.92 13.62 -4.55
C GLY A 39 8.41 13.35 -4.60
N LEU A 40 7.84 12.99 -5.75
CA LEU A 40 6.46 12.52 -5.88
C LEU A 40 6.42 11.00 -5.77
N GLU A 41 5.54 10.49 -4.90
CA GLU A 41 5.14 9.08 -4.87
C GLU A 41 4.30 8.76 -6.12
N LEU A 42 4.80 7.88 -6.98
CA LEU A 42 4.13 7.47 -8.21
C LEU A 42 3.37 6.17 -8.06
N ALA A 43 3.91 5.21 -7.32
CA ALA A 43 3.29 3.91 -7.18
C ALA A 43 3.52 3.33 -5.79
N ASN A 44 2.59 2.47 -5.41
CA ASN A 44 2.66 1.66 -4.21
C ASN A 44 2.34 0.21 -4.58
N ALA A 45 3.14 -0.72 -4.07
CA ALA A 45 3.09 -2.12 -4.43
C ALA A 45 3.24 -3.04 -3.21
N TYR A 46 2.59 -4.20 -3.30
CA TYR A 46 2.57 -5.21 -2.26
C TYR A 46 2.86 -6.60 -2.83
N ASP A 47 3.57 -7.39 -2.05
CA ASP A 47 3.44 -8.84 -2.10
C ASP A 47 2.23 -9.21 -1.22
N GLU A 48 1.15 -9.67 -1.84
CA GLU A 48 -0.19 -9.62 -1.26
C GLU A 48 -0.36 -10.59 -0.08
N LEU A 49 -1.02 -10.12 0.98
CA LEU A 49 -1.41 -10.96 2.11
C LEU A 49 -2.61 -11.83 1.72
N LEU A 50 -2.45 -13.15 1.78
CA LEU A 50 -3.53 -14.12 1.52
C LEU A 50 -4.22 -14.65 2.79
N ASP A 51 -3.69 -14.30 3.96
CA ASP A 51 -4.25 -14.71 5.25
C ASP A 51 -5.39 -13.77 5.67
N ALA A 52 -6.62 -14.29 5.59
CA ALA A 52 -7.82 -13.55 5.93
C ALA A 52 -7.92 -13.17 7.41
N ASP A 53 -7.41 -14.00 8.32
CA ASP A 53 -7.48 -13.75 9.76
C ASP A 53 -6.50 -12.63 10.16
N VAL A 54 -5.32 -12.61 9.54
CA VAL A 54 -4.37 -11.50 9.69
C VAL A 54 -4.98 -10.21 9.13
N LEU A 55 -5.58 -10.24 7.94
CA LEU A 55 -6.16 -9.02 7.37
C LEU A 55 -7.36 -8.51 8.20
N ARG A 56 -8.22 -9.42 8.67
CA ARG A 56 -9.32 -9.08 9.58
C ARG A 56 -8.80 -8.35 10.82
N SER A 57 -7.78 -8.91 11.46
CA SER A 57 -7.18 -8.32 12.66
C SER A 57 -6.65 -6.90 12.40
N ARG A 58 -6.07 -6.64 11.22
CA ARG A 58 -5.63 -5.31 10.80
C ARG A 58 -6.80 -4.35 10.64
N PHE A 59 -7.87 -4.75 9.95
CA PHE A 59 -9.06 -3.91 9.80
C PHE A 59 -9.74 -3.59 11.13
N GLU A 60 -9.78 -4.54 12.07
CA GLU A 60 -10.31 -4.30 13.41
C GLU A 60 -9.45 -3.32 14.20
N ALA A 61 -8.12 -3.43 14.11
CA ALA A 61 -7.18 -2.49 14.73
C ALA A 61 -7.32 -1.08 14.16
N ASP A 62 -7.40 -0.94 12.83
CA ASP A 62 -7.63 0.34 12.15
C ASP A 62 -8.96 0.97 12.61
N ASN A 63 -10.02 0.18 12.70
CA ASN A 63 -11.32 0.65 13.16
C ASN A 63 -11.32 1.06 14.63
N ALA A 64 -10.59 0.35 15.50
CA ALA A 64 -10.41 0.74 16.89
C ALA A 64 -9.72 2.10 16.98
N GLU A 65 -8.71 2.37 16.15
CA GLU A 65 -8.02 3.66 16.11
C GLU A 65 -8.90 4.78 15.54
N ARG A 66 -9.63 4.50 14.46
CA ARG A 66 -10.64 5.42 13.91
C ARG A 66 -11.68 5.83 14.94
N ALA A 67 -12.20 4.87 15.71
CA ALA A 67 -13.17 5.13 16.77
C ALA A 67 -12.63 6.06 17.87
N LYS A 68 -11.37 5.85 18.31
CA LYS A 68 -10.70 6.76 19.27
C LYS A 68 -10.58 8.18 18.73
N GLN A 69 -10.35 8.32 17.43
CA GLN A 69 -10.23 9.62 16.75
C GLN A 69 -11.60 10.24 16.41
N GLY A 70 -12.73 9.57 16.76
CA GLY A 70 -14.08 10.04 16.41
C GLY A 70 -14.39 9.95 14.92
N LEU A 71 -13.61 9.16 14.15
CA LEU A 71 -13.82 8.91 12.74
C LEU A 71 -14.84 7.79 12.52
N HIS A 72 -15.48 7.80 11.35
CA HIS A 72 -16.42 6.75 10.96
C HIS A 72 -15.74 5.38 10.90
N VAL A 73 -16.25 4.40 11.65
CA VAL A 73 -15.82 3.00 11.59
C VAL A 73 -16.24 2.39 10.27
N MET A 74 -15.30 1.76 9.56
CA MET A 74 -15.55 1.12 8.28
C MET A 74 -16.09 -0.29 8.50
N PRO A 75 -17.16 -0.72 7.78
CA PRO A 75 -17.55 -2.12 7.79
C PRO A 75 -16.41 -2.99 7.23
N LEU A 76 -16.19 -4.16 7.82
CA LEU A 76 -15.25 -5.13 7.28
C LEU A 76 -15.80 -5.68 5.95
N ASP A 77 -14.92 -5.83 4.96
CA ASP A 77 -15.27 -6.43 3.68
C ASP A 77 -15.23 -7.96 3.78
N GLU A 78 -16.36 -8.55 4.16
CA GLU A 78 -16.51 -10.00 4.30
C GLU A 78 -16.36 -10.74 2.97
N HIS A 79 -16.59 -10.08 1.83
CA HIS A 79 -16.37 -10.69 0.52
C HIS A 79 -14.89 -10.80 0.18
N LEU A 80 -14.13 -9.74 0.43
CA LEU A 80 -12.67 -9.76 0.30
C LEU A 80 -12.07 -10.84 1.22
N LEU A 81 -12.43 -10.82 2.51
CA LEU A 81 -11.89 -11.78 3.50
C LEU A 81 -12.19 -13.23 3.11
N ALA A 82 -13.38 -13.52 2.59
CA ALA A 82 -13.73 -14.86 2.10
C ALA A 82 -12.96 -15.26 0.83
N ALA A 83 -12.50 -14.30 0.02
CA ALA A 83 -11.81 -14.56 -1.23
C ALA A 83 -10.31 -14.83 -1.07
N LEU A 84 -9.65 -14.22 -0.07
CA LEU A 84 -8.19 -14.28 0.10
C LEU A 84 -7.61 -15.70 0.13
N PRO A 85 -8.18 -16.69 0.86
CA PRO A 85 -7.63 -18.04 0.89
C PRO A 85 -7.71 -18.78 -0.45
N HIS A 86 -8.48 -18.26 -1.40
CA HIS A 86 -8.67 -18.83 -2.74
C HIS A 86 -7.82 -18.13 -3.80
N MET A 87 -7.16 -17.02 -3.46
CA MET A 87 -6.28 -16.32 -4.38
C MET A 87 -4.93 -17.06 -4.49
N PRO A 88 -4.34 -17.13 -5.70
CA PRO A 88 -2.97 -17.60 -5.83
C PRO A 88 -2.00 -16.59 -5.23
N GLU A 89 -0.77 -17.02 -4.93
CA GLU A 89 0.32 -16.09 -4.61
C GLU A 89 0.49 -15.07 -5.74
N CYS A 90 0.45 -13.79 -5.38
CA CYS A 90 0.51 -12.69 -6.31
C CYS A 90 1.10 -11.44 -5.68
N SER A 91 1.49 -10.50 -6.54
CA SER A 91 1.88 -9.15 -6.15
C SER A 91 1.06 -8.13 -6.93
N GLY A 92 0.68 -7.06 -6.26
CA GLY A 92 -0.12 -5.97 -6.82
C GLY A 92 0.66 -4.65 -6.84
N ILE A 93 0.32 -3.76 -7.77
CA ILE A 93 0.84 -2.39 -7.83
C ILE A 93 -0.26 -1.43 -8.26
N ALA A 94 -0.37 -0.31 -7.56
CA ALA A 94 -1.21 0.81 -7.91
C ALA A 94 -0.33 1.99 -8.35
N LEU A 95 -0.50 2.44 -9.61
CA LEU A 95 0.24 3.55 -10.21
C LEU A 95 -0.68 4.77 -10.36
N GLY A 96 -0.25 5.91 -9.83
CA GLY A 96 -0.93 7.19 -10.01
C GLY A 96 -0.69 7.74 -11.41
N VAL A 97 -1.62 7.51 -12.35
CA VAL A 97 -1.50 7.97 -13.75
C VAL A 97 -1.36 9.48 -13.85
N ASP A 98 -2.13 10.25 -13.08
CA ASP A 98 -2.02 11.72 -13.10
C ASP A 98 -0.64 12.20 -12.64
N ARG A 99 -0.09 11.59 -11.59
CA ARG A 99 1.26 11.91 -11.10
C ARG A 99 2.34 11.49 -12.09
N LEU A 100 2.15 10.36 -12.78
CA LEU A 100 3.04 9.96 -13.86
C LEU A 100 3.01 10.99 -15.01
N LEU A 101 1.83 11.47 -15.40
CA LEU A 101 1.70 12.50 -16.42
C LEU A 101 2.32 13.83 -15.97
N MET A 102 2.16 14.20 -14.71
CA MET A 102 2.82 15.37 -14.13
C MET A 102 4.34 15.31 -14.30
N VAL A 103 4.97 14.19 -13.93
CA VAL A 103 6.42 13.98 -14.12
C VAL A 103 6.79 13.97 -15.60
N ALA A 104 6.05 13.24 -16.43
CA ALA A 104 6.34 13.10 -17.87
C ALA A 104 6.19 14.42 -18.64
N MET A 105 5.37 15.35 -18.15
CA MET A 105 5.08 16.65 -18.76
C MET A 105 5.73 17.83 -18.03
N ASP A 106 6.60 17.56 -17.05
CA ASP A 106 7.24 18.58 -16.21
C ASP A 106 6.23 19.58 -15.60
N GLN A 107 5.15 19.04 -15.04
CA GLN A 107 4.09 19.80 -14.39
C GLN A 107 4.09 19.56 -12.88
N VAL A 108 4.03 20.67 -12.12
CA VAL A 108 3.99 20.61 -10.65
C VAL A 108 2.55 20.51 -10.11
N LYS A 109 1.54 20.74 -10.96
CA LYS A 109 0.14 20.83 -10.58
C LYS A 109 -0.72 19.83 -11.34
N ILE A 110 -1.56 19.09 -10.61
CA ILE A 110 -2.41 18.04 -11.19
C ILE A 110 -3.42 18.58 -12.21
N GLU A 111 -3.93 19.81 -12.01
CA GLU A 111 -4.90 20.44 -12.93
C GLU A 111 -4.31 20.76 -14.31
N LYS A 112 -2.98 20.61 -14.48
CA LYS A 112 -2.31 20.78 -15.78
C LYS A 112 -2.31 19.52 -16.64
N VAL A 113 -2.68 18.37 -16.08
CA VAL A 113 -2.68 17.08 -16.77
C VAL A 113 -4.06 16.40 -16.78
N VAL A 114 -5.06 17.04 -16.17
CA VAL A 114 -6.46 16.59 -16.14
C VAL A 114 -7.31 17.57 -16.95
N THR A 115 -8.35 17.06 -17.64
CA THR A 115 -9.25 17.86 -18.50
C THR A 115 -10.42 18.46 -17.72
#